data_AF-A0A9D7TCT5-F1
#
_entry.id   AF-A0A9D7TCT5-F1
#
_cell.length_a   1.000
_cell.length_b   1.000
_cell.length_c   1.000
_cell.angle_alpha   90.00
_cell.angle_beta   90.00
_cell.angle_gamma   90.00
#
_symmetry.space_group_name_H-M   'P 1'
#
loop_
_entity.id
_entity.type
_entity.pdbx_description
1 polymer ?
#
loop_
_entity_poly.entity_id
_entity_poly.type
_entity_poly.pdbx_seq_one_letter_code
_entity_poly.pdbx_strand_id
1 'polypeptide(L)' 'MRLYAGVGGIPTLHYGPGDVRFAHAPREQVSLAETIQVARAIALLAARRLGAH' A
#
# COMPACT_ATOMS: atom_id res chain seq x y z
N MET A 1 -0.24 -4.53 11.52
CA MET A 1 -0.81 -3.22 11.93
C MET A 1 -0.84 -2.94 13.42
N ARG A 2 -0.69 -3.93 14.32
CA ARG A 2 -0.79 -3.65 15.76
C ARG A 2 0.33 -2.74 16.28
N LEU A 3 1.54 -2.82 15.73
CA LEU A 3 2.67 -2.00 16.19
C LEU A 3 2.43 -0.51 15.93
N TYR A 4 2.08 -0.13 14.70
CA TYR A 4 1.84 1.28 14.37
C TYR A 4 0.53 1.82 14.94
N ALA A 5 -0.60 1.15 14.66
CA ALA A 5 -1.92 1.66 15.05
C ALA A 5 -2.29 1.36 16.52
N GLY A 6 -1.86 0.22 17.07
CA GLY A 6 -2.24 -0.20 18.42
C GLY A 6 -1.26 0.22 19.50
N VAL A 7 0.04 -0.01 19.30
CA VAL A 7 1.08 0.36 20.27
C VAL A 7 1.51 1.82 20.08
N GLY A 8 1.72 2.23 18.83
CA GLY A 8 2.19 3.58 18.51
C GLY A 8 1.10 4.65 18.39
N GLY A 9 -0.18 4.27 18.34
CA GLY A 9 -1.29 5.21 18.13
C GLY A 9 -1.24 5.98 16.80
N ILE A 10 -0.45 5.52 15.83
CA ILE A 10 -0.25 6.18 14.54
C ILE A 10 -1.40 5.77 13.59
N PRO A 11 -2.16 6.72 13.02
CA PRO A 11 -3.16 6.40 12.00
C PRO A 11 -2.49 5.72 10.80
N THR A 12 -2.83 4.45 10.57
CA THR A 12 -2.13 3.62 9.58
C THR A 12 -3.10 2.81 8.73
N LEU A 13 -2.81 2.68 7.43
CA LEU A 13 -3.53 1.88 6.46
C LEU A 13 -2.55 0.94 5.73
N HIS A 14 -2.93 -0.33 5.54
CA HIS A 14 -2.28 -1.19 4.55
C HIS A 14 -3.04 -1.06 3.23
N TYR A 15 -2.35 -0.60 2.20
CA TYR A 15 -2.89 -0.51 0.85
C TYR A 15 -1.77 -0.75 -0.14
N GLY A 16 -1.88 -1.79 -0.95
CA GLY A 16 -0.85 -2.29 -1.84
C GLY A 16 -1.46 -3.14 -2.95
N PRO A 17 -0.75 -3.32 -4.07
CA PRO A 17 -1.21 -4.20 -5.15
C PRO A 17 -1.03 -5.67 -4.77
N GLY A 18 -1.65 -6.56 -5.54
CA GLY A 18 -1.47 -8.00 -5.42
C GLY A 18 -2.57 -8.70 -4.63
N ASP A 19 -2.57 -10.03 -4.77
CA ASP A 19 -3.55 -10.90 -4.15
C ASP A 19 -2.86 -11.79 -3.12
N VAL A 20 -3.35 -11.75 -1.89
CA VAL A 20 -2.79 -12.50 -0.76
C VAL A 20 -2.77 -14.01 -1.01
N ARG A 21 -3.64 -14.52 -1.90
CA ARG A 21 -3.66 -15.94 -2.28
C ARG A 21 -2.38 -16.39 -2.99
N PHE A 22 -1.64 -15.47 -3.61
CA PHE A 22 -0.35 -15.76 -4.24
C PHE A 22 0.83 -15.51 -3.31
N ALA A 23 0.62 -14.86 -2.15
CA ALA A 23 1.70 -14.61 -1.20
C ALA A 23 2.24 -15.94 -0.65
N HIS A 24 3.56 -16.11 -0.66
CA HIS A 24 4.25 -17.33 -0.23
C HIS A 24 3.89 -18.59 -1.05
N ALA A 25 3.34 -18.42 -2.25
CA ALA A 25 3.07 -19.52 -3.17
C ALA A 25 4.24 -19.70 -4.17
N PRO A 26 4.45 -20.90 -4.75
CA PRO A 26 5.53 -21.14 -5.72
C PRO A 26 5.52 -20.24 -6.97
N ARG A 27 4.37 -19.63 -7.30
CA ARG A 27 4.22 -18.65 -8.39
C ARG A 27 3.71 -17.32 -7.84
N GLU A 28 4.39 -16.81 -6.83
CA GLU A 28 4.12 -15.48 -6.29
C GLU A 28 4.22 -14.44 -7.42
N GLN A 29 3.16 -13.65 -7.57
CA GLN A 29 3.02 -12.74 -8.70
C GLN A 29 2.13 -11.55 -8.33
N VAL A 30 2.29 -10.46 -9.09
CA VAL A 30 1.50 -9.23 -8.96
C VAL A 30 1.17 -8.68 -10.35
N SER A 31 0.02 -8.02 -10.48
CA SER A 31 -0.33 -7.30 -11.70
C SER A 31 0.48 -6.01 -11.82
N LEU A 32 1.16 -5.82 -12.96
CA LEU A 32 1.89 -4.58 -13.23
C LEU A 32 0.94 -3.39 -13.38
N ALA A 33 -0.21 -3.60 -14.03
CA ALA A 33 -1.21 -2.54 -14.19
C ALA A 33 -1.76 -2.08 -12.84
N GLU A 34 -2.06 -3.01 -11.94
CA GLU A 34 -2.50 -2.70 -10.57
C GLU A 34 -1.41 -2.01 -9.77
N THR A 35 -0.17 -2.49 -9.88
CA THR A 35 1.00 -1.86 -9.22
C THR A 35 1.13 -0.39 -9.61
N ILE A 36 1.03 -0.08 -10.90
CA ILE A 36 1.10 1.30 -11.41
C ILE A 36 -0.08 2.13 -10.88
N GLN A 37 -1.29 1.57 -10.83
CA GLN A 37 -2.47 2.27 -10.31
C GLN A 37 -2.32 2.59 -8.82
N VAL A 38 -1.92 1.62 -8.00
CA VAL A 38 -1.70 1.82 -6.57
C VAL A 38 -0.58 2.83 -6.31
N ALA A 39 0.51 2.77 -7.08
CA ALA A 39 1.60 3.74 -6.97
C ALA A 39 1.12 5.18 -7.24
N ARG A 40 0.29 5.38 -8.28
CA ARG A 40 -0.32 6.71 -8.56
C ARG A 40 -1.20 7.19 -7.41
N ALA A 41 -2.01 6.30 -6.84
CA ALA A 41 -2.89 6.65 -5.71
C ALA A 41 -2.08 7.08 -4.47
N ILE A 42 -1.02 6.34 -4.13
CA ILE A 42 -0.15 6.65 -3.00
C ILE A 42 0.64 7.95 -3.26
N ALA A 43 1.16 8.14 -4.48
CA ALA A 43 1.84 9.37 -4.86
C ALA A 43 0.93 10.60 -4.74
N LEU A 44 -0.32 10.50 -5.22
CA LEU A 44 -1.31 11.57 -5.09
C LEU A 44 -1.66 11.85 -3.61
N LEU A 45 -1.82 10.81 -2.79
CA LEU A 45 -2.04 10.96 -1.36
C LEU A 45 -0.88 11.70 -0.69
N ALA A 46 0.36 11.30 -0.99
CA ALA A 46 1.56 11.92 -0.45
C ALA A 46 1.66 13.40 -0.87
N ALA A 47 1.51 13.70 -2.15
CA ALA A 47 1.50 15.06 -2.66
C ALA A 47 0.44 15.92 -1.96
N ARG A 48 -0.79 15.38 -1.83
CA ARG A 48 -1.88 16.03 -1.11
C ARG A 48 -1.57 16.32 0.35
N ARG A 49 -1.02 15.33 1.06
CA ARG A 49 -0.78 15.42 2.49
C ARG A 49 0.40 16.31 2.84
N LEU A 50 1.41 16.36 1.97
CA LEU A 50 2.64 17.12 2.15
C LEU A 50 2.59 18.53 1.56
N GLY A 51 1.49 18.90 0.90
CA GLY A 51 1.29 20.26 0.36
C GLY A 51 2.03 20.51 -0.96
N ALA A 52 2.42 19.46 -1.68
CA ALA A 52 2.91 19.60 -3.05
C ALA A 52 1.71 19.75 -3.98
N HIS A 53 1.29 21.01 -4.19
CA HIS A 53 0.21 21.43 -5.09
C HIS A 53 0.67 22.62 -5.92
#